data_AF-A0A4P5SXX3-F1
#
_entry.id   AF-A0A4P5SXX3-F1
#
_cell.length_a   1.000
_cell.length_b   1.000
_cell.length_c   1.000
_cell.angle_alpha   90.00
_cell.angle_beta   90.00
_cell.angle_gamma   90.00
#
_symmetry.space_group_name_H-M   'P 1'
#
loop_
_entity.id
_entity.type
_entity.pdbx_description
1 polymer ?
#
loop_
_entity_poly.entity_id
_entity_poly.type
_entity_poly.pdbx_seq_one_letter_code
_entity_poly.pdbx_strand_id
1 'polypeptide(L)'
;MDENWLDNPSNFNLDITRINSLYERLTAAEKALIVIFPVQAFIINLNVQAAFDMSDSRMGSIRGLNDKKDAFRHAYFQAINTRDVMGRILPYPITGSDIVTLFATAHESEVPQELQLEREMDMFNNSVGISYCWNCWTTSNNSIANAVIDKLNNGELKYLSPLNHIQSPDWPLGLNGILSSTTIKWTNQ
;
A
#
# COMPACT_ATOMS: atom_id res chain seq x y z
N MET A 1 6.12 -5.72 -14.86
CA MET A 1 4.98 -4.79 -14.88
C MET A 1 5.47 -3.50 -14.24
N ASP A 2 4.67 -2.46 -14.07
CA ASP A 2 5.13 -1.29 -13.29
C ASP A 2 4.68 -1.51 -11.85
N GLU A 3 5.59 -2.12 -11.08
CA GLU A 3 5.39 -2.92 -9.85
C GLU A 3 5.16 -2.10 -8.58
N ASN A 4 5.15 -0.77 -8.69
CA ASN A 4 5.35 0.10 -7.53
C ASN A 4 4.09 0.93 -7.20
N TRP A 5 2.92 0.27 -7.10
CA TRP A 5 1.59 0.91 -7.06
C TRP A 5 1.38 1.89 -5.89
N LEU A 6 1.92 1.58 -4.71
CA LEU A 6 1.91 2.50 -3.58
C LEU A 6 3.07 3.47 -3.58
N ASP A 7 4.00 3.40 -4.53
CA ASP A 7 5.17 4.29 -4.60
C ASP A 7 5.05 5.34 -5.72
N ASN A 8 3.96 5.28 -6.48
CA ASN A 8 3.53 6.38 -7.33
C ASN A 8 2.00 6.56 -7.31
N PRO A 9 1.50 7.75 -6.96
CA PRO A 9 0.06 8.03 -6.80
C PRO A 9 -0.74 7.87 -8.10
N SER A 10 -0.07 7.79 -9.25
CA SER A 10 -0.71 7.61 -10.57
C SER A 10 -1.12 6.16 -10.85
N ASN A 11 -0.78 5.22 -9.97
CA ASN A 11 -0.84 3.79 -10.29
C ASN A 11 -2.18 3.15 -9.95
N PHE A 12 -2.94 3.70 -9.00
CA PHE A 12 -4.35 3.40 -8.89
C PHE A 12 -5.12 4.43 -9.67
N ASN A 13 -5.47 4.10 -10.90
CA ASN A 13 -6.49 4.83 -11.62
C ASN A 13 -7.52 3.82 -12.09
N LEU A 14 -8.74 3.95 -11.58
CA LEU A 14 -9.91 3.28 -12.12
C LEU A 14 -10.27 3.94 -13.45
N ASP A 15 -9.36 3.87 -14.41
CA ASP A 15 -9.64 4.26 -15.78
C ASP A 15 -10.48 3.15 -16.42
N ILE A 16 -11.74 3.07 -15.98
CA ILE A 16 -12.78 2.22 -16.57
C ILE A 16 -13.01 2.62 -18.04
N THR A 17 -12.56 3.82 -18.46
CA THR A 17 -12.66 4.34 -19.82
C THR A 17 -11.52 3.90 -20.75
N ARG A 18 -10.44 3.29 -20.23
CA ARG A 18 -9.24 2.83 -20.96
C ARG A 18 -8.51 3.92 -21.76
N ILE A 19 -8.65 5.19 -21.38
CA ILE A 19 -8.10 6.33 -22.16
C ILE A 19 -6.62 6.54 -21.83
N ASN A 20 -6.19 6.20 -20.63
CA ASN A 20 -4.81 6.21 -20.18
C ASN A 20 -4.43 4.76 -19.82
N SER A 21 -3.24 4.30 -20.23
CA SER A 21 -2.72 2.93 -20.08
C SER A 21 -2.55 2.41 -18.64
N LEU A 22 -3.15 3.09 -17.65
CA LEU A 22 -3.05 2.83 -16.21
C LEU A 22 -3.87 1.60 -15.79
N TYR A 23 -5.01 1.32 -16.42
CA TYR A 23 -5.76 0.06 -16.19
C TYR A 23 -4.93 -1.18 -16.54
N GLU A 24 -4.03 -1.07 -17.52
CA GLU A 24 -3.17 -2.19 -17.93
C GLU A 24 -2.09 -2.54 -16.90
N ARG A 25 -1.84 -1.65 -15.93
CA ARG A 25 -0.86 -1.84 -14.87
C ARG A 25 -1.38 -2.63 -13.68
N LEU A 26 -2.69 -2.84 -13.61
CA LEU A 26 -3.31 -3.68 -12.59
C LEU A 26 -3.02 -5.15 -12.86
N THR A 27 -2.82 -5.91 -11.79
CA THR A 27 -2.79 -7.37 -11.83
C THR A 27 -4.11 -7.94 -12.35
N ALA A 28 -4.09 -9.18 -12.85
CA ALA A 28 -5.31 -9.86 -13.25
C ALA A 28 -6.30 -10.01 -12.07
N ALA A 29 -5.78 -10.21 -10.86
CA ALA A 29 -6.58 -10.32 -9.64
C ALA A 29 -7.27 -8.99 -9.27
N GLU A 30 -6.56 -7.87 -9.34
CA GLU A 30 -7.15 -6.54 -9.10
C GLU A 30 -8.24 -6.22 -10.12
N LYS A 31 -8.01 -6.52 -11.40
CA LYS A 31 -9.01 -6.34 -12.47
C LYS A 31 -10.30 -7.12 -12.16
N ALA A 32 -10.18 -8.36 -11.68
CA ALA A 32 -11.33 -9.15 -11.25
C ALA A 32 -12.05 -8.54 -10.04
N LEU A 33 -11.31 -8.06 -9.04
CA LEU A 33 -11.88 -7.43 -7.85
C LEU A 33 -12.57 -6.11 -8.15
N ILE A 34 -12.09 -5.32 -9.11
CA ILE A 34 -12.78 -4.09 -9.55
C ILE A 34 -14.15 -4.41 -10.14
N VAL A 35 -14.26 -5.49 -10.92
CA VAL A 35 -15.54 -5.94 -11.48
C VAL A 35 -16.50 -6.41 -10.37
N ILE A 36 -15.99 -7.09 -9.34
CA ILE A 36 -16.80 -7.63 -8.25
C ILE A 36 -17.19 -6.54 -7.22
N PHE A 37 -16.29 -5.59 -6.94
CA PHE A 37 -16.40 -4.58 -5.90
C PHE A 37 -16.16 -3.15 -6.43
N PRO A 38 -16.92 -2.68 -7.43
CA PRO A 38 -16.61 -1.42 -8.12
C PRO A 38 -16.69 -0.18 -7.19
N VAL A 39 -17.64 -0.17 -6.24
CA VAL A 39 -17.78 0.92 -5.27
C VAL A 39 -16.60 0.95 -4.30
N GLN A 40 -16.18 -0.21 -3.81
CA GLN A 40 -15.05 -0.31 -2.88
C GLN A 40 -13.74 0.02 -3.57
N ALA A 41 -13.54 -0.43 -4.81
CA ALA A 41 -12.41 -0.03 -5.62
C ALA A 41 -12.36 1.51 -5.74
N PHE A 42 -13.49 2.16 -6.00
CA PHE A 42 -13.56 3.63 -6.08
C PHE A 42 -13.18 4.31 -4.77
N ILE A 43 -13.65 3.79 -3.63
CA ILE A 43 -13.28 4.32 -2.32
C ILE A 43 -11.77 4.17 -2.06
N ILE A 44 -11.19 2.99 -2.34
CA ILE A 44 -9.75 2.75 -2.23
C ILE A 44 -8.98 3.74 -3.12
N ASN A 45 -9.55 4.12 -4.27
CA ASN A 45 -8.95 5.06 -5.21
C ASN A 45 -8.84 6.48 -4.68
N LEU A 46 -9.91 6.96 -4.04
CA LEU A 46 -9.92 8.27 -3.39
C LEU A 46 -8.88 8.39 -2.26
N ASN A 47 -8.49 7.25 -1.66
CA ASN A 47 -7.57 7.22 -0.53
C ASN A 47 -6.08 7.21 -0.91
N VAL A 48 -5.73 6.99 -2.19
CA VAL A 48 -4.33 6.93 -2.62
C VAL A 48 -3.61 8.26 -2.36
N GLN A 49 -4.13 9.37 -2.91
CA GLN A 49 -3.48 10.67 -2.72
C GLN A 49 -3.40 11.07 -1.24
N ALA A 50 -4.43 10.72 -0.45
CA ALA A 50 -4.44 10.98 0.99
C ALA A 50 -3.31 10.23 1.73
N ALA A 51 -2.94 9.03 1.29
CA ALA A 51 -1.82 8.29 1.85
C ALA A 51 -0.47 8.90 1.50
N PHE A 52 -0.28 9.33 0.25
CA PHE A 52 0.92 10.05 -0.17
C PHE A 52 1.10 11.37 0.60
N ASP A 53 0.08 12.22 0.59
CA ASP A 53 0.11 13.52 1.26
C ASP A 53 0.41 13.38 2.76
N MET A 54 -0.17 12.36 3.41
CA MET A 54 0.08 12.10 4.81
C MET A 54 1.51 11.59 5.05
N SER A 55 2.02 10.69 4.21
CA SER A 55 3.40 10.19 4.32
C SER A 55 4.42 11.32 4.14
N ASP A 56 4.19 12.21 3.18
CA ASP A 56 5.03 13.39 2.95
C ASP A 56 4.94 14.37 4.13
N SER A 57 3.73 14.61 4.63
CA SER A 57 3.51 15.51 5.77
C SER A 57 4.18 15.02 7.05
N ARG A 58 4.23 13.70 7.29
CA ARG A 58 4.77 13.12 8.53
C ARG A 58 6.25 12.77 8.45
N MET A 59 6.75 12.45 7.27
CA MET A 59 8.09 11.87 7.10
C MET A 59 8.97 12.64 6.10
N GLY A 60 8.46 13.72 5.51
CA GLY A 60 9.16 14.56 4.54
C GLY A 60 8.98 14.10 3.10
N SER A 61 9.24 15.00 2.15
CA SER A 61 8.98 14.79 0.71
C SER A 61 10.06 14.03 -0.06
N ILE A 62 11.15 13.62 0.60
CA ILE A 62 12.23 12.84 -0.04
C ILE A 62 11.76 11.39 -0.23
N ARG A 63 12.31 10.72 -1.26
CA ARG A 63 11.91 9.38 -1.72
C ARG A 63 11.80 8.39 -0.56
N GLY A 64 10.73 7.60 -0.55
CA GLY A 64 10.42 6.63 0.51
C GLY A 64 9.82 5.33 -0.02
N LEU A 65 10.49 4.77 -1.03
CA LEU A 65 10.26 3.40 -1.54
C LEU A 65 11.15 2.46 -0.73
N ASN A 66 10.59 1.35 -0.28
CA ASN A 66 11.21 0.30 0.53
C ASN A 66 11.75 0.74 1.90
N ASP A 67 11.60 2.00 2.30
CA ASP A 67 12.13 2.54 3.55
C ASP A 67 11.06 2.69 4.65
N LYS A 68 11.39 3.38 5.75
CA LYS A 68 10.45 3.58 6.84
C LYS A 68 9.22 4.41 6.42
N LYS A 69 9.36 5.33 5.45
CA LYS A 69 8.24 6.11 4.91
C LYS A 69 7.32 5.23 4.08
N ASP A 70 7.87 4.24 3.39
CA ASP A 70 7.07 3.24 2.70
C ASP A 70 6.23 2.41 3.65
N ALA A 71 6.89 1.89 4.69
CA ALA A 71 6.25 1.11 5.73
C ALA A 71 5.06 1.86 6.36
N PHE A 72 5.25 3.15 6.67
CA PHE A 72 4.18 4.03 7.13
C PHE A 72 3.05 4.13 6.11
N ARG A 73 3.38 4.39 4.84
CA ARG A 73 2.40 4.63 3.78
C ARG A 73 1.51 3.40 3.54
N HIS A 74 2.09 2.20 3.46
CA HIS A 74 1.34 0.95 3.35
C HIS A 74 0.40 0.73 4.54
N ALA A 75 0.92 0.83 5.77
CA ALA A 75 0.10 0.64 6.97
C ALA A 75 -1.00 1.70 7.09
N TYR A 76 -0.70 2.97 6.80
CA TYR A 76 -1.68 4.06 6.84
C TYR A 76 -2.75 3.93 5.76
N PHE A 77 -2.36 3.63 4.52
CA PHE A 77 -3.28 3.44 3.40
C PHE A 77 -4.29 2.33 3.69
N GLN A 78 -3.82 1.17 4.16
CA GLN A 78 -4.75 0.09 4.49
C GLN A 78 -5.62 0.40 5.72
N ALA A 79 -5.13 1.18 6.67
CA ALA A 79 -5.93 1.59 7.82
C ALA A 79 -7.10 2.51 7.39
N ILE A 80 -6.84 3.53 6.55
CA ILE A 80 -7.92 4.40 6.05
C ILE A 80 -8.88 3.65 5.12
N ASN A 81 -8.38 2.73 4.28
CA ASN A 81 -9.24 1.88 3.46
C ASN A 81 -10.14 0.98 4.31
N THR A 82 -9.61 0.40 5.39
CA THR A 82 -10.40 -0.45 6.28
C THR A 82 -11.52 0.33 6.97
N ARG A 83 -11.29 1.61 7.29
CA ARG A 83 -12.32 2.51 7.82
C ARG A 83 -13.38 2.85 6.76
N ASP A 84 -12.95 3.21 5.55
CA ASP A 84 -13.81 3.84 4.53
C ASP A 84 -14.55 2.82 3.66
N VAL A 85 -13.97 1.64 3.47
CA VAL A 85 -14.58 0.55 2.70
C VAL A 85 -15.67 -0.11 3.53
N MET A 86 -16.92 0.13 3.15
CA MET A 86 -18.07 -0.53 3.78
C MET A 86 -18.24 -1.96 3.22
N GLY A 87 -18.20 -2.94 4.12
CA GLY A 87 -18.50 -4.35 3.82
C GLY A 87 -19.96 -4.68 4.08
N ARG A 88 -20.79 -4.65 3.05
CA ARG A 88 -22.09 -5.33 3.06
C ARG A 88 -22.60 -5.57 1.63
N ILE A 89 -22.12 -6.64 0.99
CA ILE A 89 -22.77 -7.16 -0.22
C ILE A 89 -23.78 -8.23 0.21
N LEU A 90 -25.06 -7.87 0.27
CA LEU A 90 -26.12 -8.86 0.50
C LEU A 90 -26.10 -9.90 -0.64
N PRO A 91 -26.20 -11.22 -0.36
CA PRO A 91 -26.51 -11.88 0.92
C PRO A 91 -25.29 -12.40 1.72
N TYR A 92 -24.05 -12.14 1.30
CA TYR A 92 -22.85 -12.70 1.95
C TYR A 92 -22.21 -11.70 2.93
N PRO A 93 -21.95 -12.08 4.20
CA PRO A 93 -21.28 -11.20 5.14
C PRO A 93 -19.79 -11.13 4.82
N ILE A 94 -19.41 -10.29 3.85
CA ILE A 94 -18.03 -9.85 3.65
C ILE A 94 -17.83 -8.49 4.32
N THR A 95 -16.82 -8.37 5.17
CA THR A 95 -16.51 -7.13 5.88
C THR A 95 -15.65 -6.18 5.03
N GLY A 96 -15.56 -4.91 5.45
CA GLY A 96 -14.70 -3.93 4.79
C GLY A 96 -13.23 -4.38 4.80
N SER A 97 -12.75 -4.85 5.96
CA SER A 97 -11.42 -5.43 6.13
C SER A 97 -11.17 -6.64 5.22
N ASP A 98 -12.17 -7.50 4.98
CA ASP A 98 -12.01 -8.63 4.06
C ASP A 98 -11.80 -8.13 2.62
N ILE A 99 -12.60 -7.15 2.17
CA ILE A 99 -12.46 -6.56 0.83
C ILE A 99 -11.09 -5.89 0.70
N VAL A 100 -10.67 -5.10 1.69
CA VAL A 100 -9.35 -4.45 1.68
C VAL A 100 -8.23 -5.48 1.67
N THR A 101 -8.37 -6.59 2.39
CA THR A 101 -7.40 -7.72 2.36
C THR A 101 -7.33 -8.34 0.97
N LEU A 102 -8.46 -8.52 0.28
CA LEU A 102 -8.48 -9.04 -1.09
C LEU A 102 -7.72 -8.11 -2.04
N PHE A 103 -7.98 -6.80 -1.99
CA PHE A 103 -7.27 -5.82 -2.83
C PHE A 103 -5.78 -5.77 -2.50
N ALA A 104 -5.42 -5.73 -1.21
CA ALA A 104 -4.01 -5.74 -0.78
C ALA A 104 -3.28 -7.02 -1.25
N THR A 105 -3.93 -8.18 -1.16
CA THR A 105 -3.32 -9.46 -1.60
C THR A 105 -3.23 -9.55 -3.12
N ALA A 106 -4.27 -9.08 -3.84
CA ALA A 106 -4.28 -9.06 -5.29
C ALA A 106 -3.18 -8.17 -5.85
N HIS A 107 -2.93 -7.03 -5.20
CA HIS A 107 -1.85 -6.12 -5.55
C HIS A 107 -0.48 -6.82 -5.54
N GLU A 108 -0.22 -7.56 -4.47
CA GLU A 108 1.04 -8.28 -4.23
C GLU A 108 1.13 -9.64 -4.96
N SER A 109 0.25 -9.91 -5.95
CA SER A 109 0.10 -11.25 -6.54
C SER A 109 0.97 -11.52 -7.77
N GLU A 110 1.40 -10.48 -8.48
CA GLU A 110 2.16 -10.58 -9.74
C GLU A 110 3.54 -9.90 -9.62
N VAL A 111 4.18 -10.03 -8.46
CA VAL A 111 5.53 -9.48 -8.19
C VAL A 111 6.63 -10.43 -8.70
N PRO A 112 7.64 -9.94 -9.43
CA PRO A 112 8.78 -10.75 -9.88
C PRO A 112 9.58 -11.38 -8.75
N GLN A 113 10.40 -12.37 -9.11
CA GLN A 113 11.19 -13.15 -8.14
C GLN A 113 12.24 -12.30 -7.43
N GLU A 114 12.74 -11.27 -8.10
CA GLU A 114 13.76 -10.34 -7.62
C GLU A 114 13.23 -9.30 -6.61
N LEU A 115 11.92 -9.10 -6.54
CA LEU A 115 11.26 -8.14 -5.63
C LEU A 115 10.50 -8.83 -4.48
N GLN A 116 10.80 -10.11 -4.18
CA GLN A 116 10.09 -10.83 -3.12
C GLN A 116 10.29 -10.22 -1.71
N LEU A 117 11.40 -9.50 -1.47
CA LEU A 117 11.62 -8.79 -0.20
C LEU A 117 10.66 -7.59 -0.04
N GLU A 118 10.43 -6.84 -1.12
CA GLU A 118 9.47 -5.73 -1.18
C GLU A 118 8.07 -6.27 -0.91
N ARG A 119 7.65 -7.28 -1.68
CA ARG A 119 6.37 -7.98 -1.48
C ARG A 119 6.15 -8.45 -0.04
N GLU A 120 7.15 -9.08 0.59
CA GLU A 120 7.01 -9.58 1.96
C GLU A 120 6.86 -8.42 2.97
N MET A 121 7.61 -7.34 2.77
CA MET A 121 7.55 -6.12 3.59
C MET A 121 6.19 -5.42 3.45
N ASP A 122 5.69 -5.29 2.22
CA ASP A 122 4.42 -4.65 1.91
C ASP A 122 3.23 -5.47 2.39
N MET A 123 3.21 -6.78 2.13
CA MET A 123 2.19 -7.69 2.69
C MET A 123 2.11 -7.59 4.21
N PHE A 124 3.27 -7.51 4.88
CA PHE A 124 3.31 -7.36 6.34
C PHE A 124 2.73 -6.02 6.79
N ASN A 125 3.24 -4.90 6.25
CA ASN A 125 2.81 -3.56 6.64
C ASN A 125 1.33 -3.31 6.30
N ASN A 126 0.86 -3.84 5.17
CA ASN A 126 -0.54 -3.86 4.79
C ASN A 126 -1.39 -4.53 5.87
N SER A 127 -1.00 -5.72 6.32
CA SER A 127 -1.73 -6.47 7.35
C SER A 127 -1.81 -5.73 8.70
N VAL A 128 -0.76 -4.99 9.07
CA VAL A 128 -0.73 -4.18 10.30
C VAL A 128 -1.76 -3.05 10.22
N GLY A 129 -1.83 -2.36 9.07
CA GLY A 129 -2.81 -1.30 8.82
C GLY A 129 -4.26 -1.78 8.88
N ILE A 130 -4.54 -2.90 8.20
CA ILE A 130 -5.87 -3.54 8.19
C ILE A 130 -6.29 -3.92 9.62
N SER A 131 -5.39 -4.59 10.35
CA SER A 131 -5.67 -5.08 11.71
C SER A 131 -5.92 -3.94 12.69
N TYR A 132 -5.23 -2.82 12.53
CA TYR A 132 -5.40 -1.64 13.38
C TYR A 132 -6.80 -1.05 13.27
N CYS A 133 -7.33 -0.90 12.04
CA CYS A 133 -8.52 -0.08 11.81
C CYS A 133 -9.85 -0.83 11.67
N TRP A 134 -9.95 -2.07 12.16
CA TRP A 134 -11.18 -2.86 12.07
C TRP A 134 -12.42 -2.18 12.72
N ASN A 135 -12.22 -1.22 13.64
CA ASN A 135 -13.26 -0.47 14.33
C ASN A 135 -13.08 1.07 14.31
N CYS A 136 -12.38 1.60 13.29
CA CYS A 136 -12.02 3.02 13.16
C CYS A 136 -13.14 3.96 12.66
N TRP A 137 -14.42 3.58 12.70
CA TRP A 137 -15.52 4.23 11.95
C TRP A 137 -15.63 5.75 12.07
N THR A 138 -15.19 6.32 13.19
CA THR A 138 -15.21 7.78 13.46
C THR A 138 -13.82 8.38 13.67
N THR A 139 -12.77 7.58 13.47
CA THR A 139 -11.38 7.97 13.70
C THR A 139 -10.89 8.84 12.56
N SER A 140 -10.39 10.03 12.88
CA SER A 140 -9.85 10.97 11.88
C SER A 140 -8.58 10.44 11.19
N ASN A 141 -8.30 10.92 9.98
CA ASN A 141 -7.05 10.64 9.26
C ASN A 141 -5.81 10.95 10.12
N ASN A 142 -5.80 12.08 10.83
CA ASN A 142 -4.68 12.45 11.70
C ASN A 142 -4.51 11.50 12.90
N SER A 143 -5.60 11.02 13.48
CA SER A 143 -5.55 10.04 14.58
C SER A 143 -5.01 8.69 14.10
N ILE A 144 -5.45 8.24 12.91
CA ILE A 144 -4.92 7.02 12.27
C ILE A 144 -3.43 7.19 11.97
N ALA A 145 -3.04 8.31 11.36
CA ALA A 145 -1.65 8.61 11.04
C ALA A 145 -0.76 8.63 12.29
N ASN A 146 -1.20 9.27 13.38
CA ASN A 146 -0.45 9.28 14.63
C ASN A 146 -0.25 7.85 15.17
N ALA A 147 -1.29 7.01 15.15
CA ALA A 147 -1.17 5.63 15.60
C ALA A 147 -0.22 4.79 14.73
N VAL A 148 -0.21 4.99 13.41
CA VAL A 148 0.73 4.31 12.50
C VAL A 148 2.16 4.83 12.70
N ILE A 149 2.36 6.12 13.02
CA ILE A 149 3.66 6.65 13.44
C ILE A 149 4.13 6.00 14.74
N ASP A 150 3.25 5.79 15.71
CA ASP A 150 3.61 5.10 16.96
C ASP A 150 4.05 3.66 16.67
N LYS A 151 3.33 2.94 15.81
CA LYS A 151 3.73 1.60 15.34
C LYS A 151 5.10 1.60 14.67
N LEU A 152 5.35 2.57 13.81
CA LEU A 152 6.64 2.75 13.16
C LEU A 152 7.75 2.96 14.20
N ASN A 153 7.57 3.88 15.15
CA ASN A 153 8.57 4.19 16.18
C ASN A 153 8.82 3.02 17.14
N ASN A 154 7.78 2.21 17.41
CA ASN A 154 7.87 1.05 18.29
C ASN A 154 8.53 -0.17 17.63
N GLY A 155 8.80 -0.13 16.32
CA GLY A 155 9.32 -1.28 15.59
C GLY A 155 8.26 -2.33 15.26
N GLU A 156 7.01 -1.92 15.11
CA GLU A 156 5.89 -2.80 14.72
C GLU A 156 5.69 -2.90 13.20
N LEU A 157 6.47 -2.12 12.43
CA LEU A 157 6.47 -2.16 10.97
C LEU A 157 7.82 -2.69 10.46
N LYS A 158 7.85 -3.03 9.17
CA LYS A 158 9.05 -3.55 8.49
C LYS A 158 9.47 -2.64 7.34
N TYR A 159 10.76 -2.59 7.06
CA TYR A 159 11.33 -1.88 5.92
C TYR A 159 12.54 -2.64 5.38
N LEU A 160 13.05 -2.27 4.21
CA LEU A 160 14.25 -2.88 3.63
C LEU A 160 15.50 -2.05 3.94
N SER A 161 16.59 -2.75 4.27
CA SER A 161 17.89 -2.12 4.51
C SER A 161 19.07 -3.07 4.32
N PRO A 162 20.23 -2.59 3.83
CA PRO A 162 20.45 -1.27 3.23
C PRO A 162 19.77 -1.15 1.86
N LEU A 163 19.60 0.09 1.37
CA LEU A 163 19.07 0.39 0.03
C LEU A 163 20.08 1.25 -0.75
N ASN A 164 20.14 1.05 -2.06
CA ASN A 164 20.92 1.89 -2.97
C ASN A 164 20.04 2.88 -3.72
N HIS A 165 19.86 4.06 -3.13
CA HIS A 165 19.11 5.15 -3.73
C HIS A 165 19.80 5.82 -4.94
N ILE A 166 21.05 5.43 -5.27
CA ILE A 166 21.85 6.00 -6.36
C ILE A 166 21.71 5.19 -7.66
N GLN A 167 21.54 3.86 -7.59
CA GLN A 167 21.45 2.99 -8.78
C GLN A 167 20.06 2.92 -9.43
N SER A 168 19.02 3.42 -8.76
CA SER A 168 17.68 3.54 -9.35
C SER A 168 17.23 5.03 -9.37
N PRO A 169 17.98 5.91 -10.05
CA PRO A 169 17.62 7.32 -10.13
C PRO A 169 16.34 7.51 -10.96
N ASP A 170 16.12 6.62 -11.93
CA ASP A 170 14.93 6.52 -12.76
C ASP A 170 14.05 5.35 -12.30
N TRP A 171 12.82 5.70 -11.96
CA TRP A 171 11.68 4.82 -11.74
C TRP A 171 11.29 4.18 -13.10
N PRO A 172 11.10 2.86 -13.31
CA PRO A 172 11.76 1.68 -12.77
C PRO A 172 12.97 1.27 -13.65
N LEU A 173 14.18 1.59 -13.22
CA LEU A 173 15.41 0.98 -13.73
C LEU A 173 16.22 0.48 -12.53
N GLY A 174 16.49 -0.83 -12.48
CA GLY A 174 17.17 -1.51 -11.37
C GLY A 174 16.25 -2.44 -10.55
N LEU A 175 16.71 -2.89 -9.38
CA LEU A 175 15.96 -3.74 -8.44
C LEU A 175 15.27 -2.91 -7.34
N ASN A 176 14.63 -1.78 -7.65
CA ASN A 176 14.01 -0.89 -6.63
C ASN A 176 14.96 -0.47 -5.47
N GLY A 177 16.26 -0.36 -5.76
CA GLY A 177 17.29 -0.05 -4.76
C GLY A 177 17.71 -1.24 -3.89
N ILE A 178 17.14 -2.42 -4.10
CA ILE A 178 17.51 -3.67 -3.42
C ILE A 178 18.92 -4.10 -3.88
N LEU A 179 19.75 -4.41 -2.90
CA LEU A 179 21.09 -4.96 -3.01
C LEU A 179 21.10 -6.44 -2.61
N SER A 180 22.16 -7.16 -2.95
CA SER A 180 22.35 -8.55 -2.46
C SER A 180 22.48 -8.63 -0.93
N SER A 181 22.81 -7.53 -0.26
CA SER A 181 22.88 -7.41 1.20
C SER A 181 21.58 -6.89 1.84
N THR A 182 20.60 -6.49 1.05
CA THR A 182 19.32 -5.97 1.55
C THR A 182 18.57 -7.08 2.27
N THR A 183 18.05 -6.74 3.45
CA THR A 183 17.22 -7.62 4.27
C THR A 183 16.05 -6.84 4.82
N ILE A 184 15.01 -7.54 5.24
CA ILE A 184 13.89 -6.95 5.96
C ILE A 184 14.32 -6.65 7.40
N LYS A 185 14.01 -5.45 7.89
CA LYS A 185 14.31 -4.94 9.22
C LYS A 185 13.06 -4.43 9.90
N TRP A 186 13.03 -4.52 11.23
CA TRP A 186 12.02 -3.82 12.03
C TRP A 186 12.33 -2.33 12.08
N THR A 187 11.31 -1.47 12.10
CA THR A 187 11.50 -0.01 12.03
C THR A 187 12.21 0.62 13.24
N ASN A 188 12.44 -0.13 14.31
CA ASN A 188 13.26 0.29 15.47
C ASN A 188 14.76 -0.08 15.35
N GLN A 189 15.16 -0.69 14.23
CA GLN A 189 16.55 -0.99 13.89
C GLN A 189 17.19 0.10 13.02
#